data_AF-A0A6M3LBM3-F1
#
_entry.id   AF-A0A6M3LBM3-F1
#
_cell.length_a   1.000
_cell.length_b   1.000
_cell.length_c   1.000
_cell.angle_alpha   90.00
_cell.angle_beta   90.00
_cell.angle_gamma   90.00
#
_symmetry.space_group_name_H-M   'P 1'
#
loop_
_entity.id
_entity.type
_entity.pdbx_description
1 polymer ?
#
loop_
_entity_poly.entity_id
_entity_poly.type
_entity_poly.pdbx_seq_one_letter_code
_entity_poly.pdbx_strand_id
1 'polypeptide(L)'
;ARCEEHRQGRRKPTPGIEHTYPLIDGGFYREDCSWFIEQHGLPDPPKSSCFFCVFQQAREYRRLRDQHPCLFARAVQQEERRIAAAKERGKRPYFWLGGPVEGFWKPLTKDKVDKAGKVIKRSGQKEWVTPGRSLLEIVQDDQGDLWTPPAPRPCECGL
;
A
#
# COMPACT_ATOMS: atom_id res chain seq x y z
N ALA A 1 -2.70 -8.24 -15.51
CA ALA A 1 -2.78 -6.89 -16.15
C ALA A 1 -1.36 -6.34 -16.30
N ARG A 2 -1.03 -5.57 -17.36
CA ARG A 2 0.33 -5.07 -17.56
C ARG A 2 0.75 -4.17 -16.39
N CYS A 3 1.96 -4.36 -15.88
CA CYS A 3 2.44 -3.58 -14.74
C CYS A 3 2.45 -2.10 -15.09
N GLU A 4 2.01 -1.26 -14.16
CA GLU A 4 2.20 0.20 -14.20
C GLU A 4 1.70 0.97 -15.45
N GLU A 5 0.95 0.35 -16.35
CA GLU A 5 0.47 0.98 -17.60
C GLU A 5 -0.24 2.33 -17.36
N HIS A 6 -0.97 2.42 -16.26
CA HIS A 6 -1.64 3.64 -15.79
C HIS A 6 -0.70 4.80 -15.40
N ARG A 7 0.63 4.60 -15.40
CA ARG A 7 1.65 5.61 -15.04
C ARG A 7 2.28 6.29 -16.26
N GLN A 8 2.29 5.65 -17.43
CA GLN A 8 2.91 6.22 -18.64
C GLN A 8 2.15 7.45 -19.15
N GLY A 9 0.82 7.36 -19.26
CA GLY A 9 0.01 8.44 -19.85
C GLY A 9 -0.22 9.68 -18.98
N ARG A 10 0.34 9.75 -17.76
CA ARG A 10 -0.02 10.81 -16.78
C ARG A 10 1.08 11.82 -16.48
N ARG A 11 2.30 11.66 -16.99
CA ARG A 11 3.40 12.58 -16.69
C ARG A 11 3.65 13.54 -17.84
N LYS A 12 3.78 14.83 -17.52
CA LYS A 12 4.21 15.85 -18.47
C LYS A 12 5.74 15.87 -18.50
N PRO A 13 6.37 15.95 -19.68
CA PRO A 13 7.82 16.10 -19.77
C PRO A 13 8.25 17.36 -19.00
N THR A 14 9.22 17.20 -18.10
CA THR A 14 9.76 18.27 -17.27
C THR A 14 11.25 18.41 -17.58
N PRO A 15 11.78 19.62 -17.87
CA PRO A 15 13.20 19.79 -18.18
C PRO A 15 14.11 19.24 -17.07
N GLY A 16 15.11 18.45 -17.46
CA GLY A 16 16.06 17.83 -16.52
C GLY A 16 15.55 16.59 -15.79
N ILE A 17 14.33 16.11 -16.10
CA ILE A 17 13.79 14.87 -15.53
C ILE A 17 13.52 13.88 -16.66
N GLU A 18 14.19 12.74 -16.61
CA GLU A 18 13.93 11.59 -17.48
C GLU A 18 13.00 10.60 -16.76
N HIS A 19 11.95 10.13 -17.46
CA HIS A 19 11.02 9.15 -16.92
C HIS A 19 11.27 7.79 -17.59
N THR A 20 11.82 6.85 -16.83
CA THR A 20 11.99 5.46 -17.25
C THR A 20 10.89 4.58 -16.64
N TYR A 21 10.48 3.51 -17.34
CA TYR A 21 9.44 2.60 -16.87
C TYR A 21 9.90 1.14 -17.01
N PRO A 22 10.90 0.69 -16.24
CA PRO A 22 11.60 -0.57 -16.52
C PRO A 22 10.68 -1.80 -16.54
N LEU A 23 9.64 -1.82 -15.70
CA LEU A 23 8.65 -2.91 -15.68
C LEU A 23 7.79 -2.94 -16.95
N ILE A 24 7.50 -1.78 -17.53
CA ILE A 24 6.71 -1.69 -18.76
C ILE A 24 7.58 -1.99 -19.96
N ASP A 25 8.80 -1.44 -19.97
CA ASP A 25 9.80 -1.63 -21.02
C ASP A 25 10.24 -3.10 -21.09
N GLY A 26 10.37 -3.77 -19.94
CA GLY A 26 10.60 -5.21 -19.82
C GLY A 26 9.36 -6.10 -20.04
N GLY A 27 8.20 -5.52 -20.35
CA GLY A 27 6.99 -6.28 -20.69
C GLY A 27 6.35 -7.03 -19.52
N PHE A 28 6.64 -6.67 -18.27
CA PHE A 28 6.12 -7.34 -17.08
C PHE A 28 4.62 -7.11 -16.90
N TYR A 29 3.93 -8.17 -16.50
CA TYR A 29 2.58 -8.18 -15.95
C TYR A 29 2.64 -8.28 -14.43
N ARG A 30 1.52 -7.91 -13.78
CA ARG A 30 1.42 -7.94 -12.31
C ARG A 30 1.74 -9.31 -11.73
N GLU A 31 1.32 -10.35 -12.44
CA GLU A 31 1.51 -11.73 -12.03
C GLU A 31 2.99 -12.16 -12.10
N ASP A 32 3.75 -11.61 -13.06
CA ASP A 32 5.20 -11.83 -13.19
C ASP A 32 5.96 -11.27 -11.99
N CYS A 33 5.56 -10.09 -11.48
CA CYS A 33 6.18 -9.50 -10.29
C CYS A 33 5.98 -10.38 -9.04
N SER A 34 4.77 -10.92 -8.83
CA SER A 34 4.51 -11.82 -7.70
C SER A 34 5.30 -13.12 -7.81
N TRP A 35 5.36 -13.71 -9.02
CA TRP A 35 6.16 -14.91 -9.25
C TRP A 35 7.64 -14.66 -8.97
N PHE A 36 8.20 -13.55 -9.46
CA PHE A 36 9.59 -13.20 -9.25
C PHE A 36 9.93 -13.04 -7.76
N ILE A 37 9.10 -12.30 -7.01
CA ILE A 37 9.28 -12.11 -5.56
C ILE A 37 9.36 -13.46 -4.84
N GLU A 38 8.48 -14.40 -5.20
CA GLU A 38 8.48 -15.76 -4.63
C GLU A 38 9.72 -16.58 -5.00
N GLN A 39 10.19 -16.51 -6.25
CA GLN A 39 11.41 -17.21 -6.68
C GLN A 39 12.65 -16.74 -5.93
N HIS A 40 12.67 -15.47 -5.50
CA HIS A 40 13.77 -14.91 -4.71
C HIS A 40 13.59 -15.09 -3.18
N GLY A 41 12.58 -15.84 -2.75
CA GLY A 41 12.32 -16.08 -1.32
C GLY A 41 11.90 -14.82 -0.56
N LEU A 42 11.46 -13.77 -1.25
CA LEU A 42 10.95 -12.56 -0.64
C LEU A 42 9.46 -12.76 -0.29
N PRO A 43 8.98 -12.18 0.83
CA PRO A 43 7.57 -12.24 1.18
C PRO A 43 6.73 -11.38 0.21
N ASP A 44 5.47 -11.79 -0.01
CA ASP A 44 4.51 -10.98 -0.77
C ASP A 44 4.35 -9.59 -0.12
N PRO A 45 4.63 -8.49 -0.84
CA PRO A 45 4.63 -7.17 -0.25
C PRO A 45 3.23 -6.79 0.23
N PRO A 46 3.06 -6.34 1.48
CA PRO A 46 1.79 -5.83 1.93
C PRO A 46 1.43 -4.56 1.15
N LYS A 47 0.13 -4.24 1.08
CA LYS A 47 -0.35 -3.00 0.46
C LYS A 47 0.37 -1.79 1.08
N SER A 48 1.11 -1.06 0.26
CA SER A 48 1.75 0.19 0.65
C SER A 48 0.68 1.27 0.85
N SER A 49 0.34 1.54 2.11
CA SER A 49 -0.60 2.59 2.48
C SER A 49 -0.07 3.37 3.69
N CYS A 50 -0.26 4.69 3.69
CA CYS A 50 0.04 5.50 4.88
C CYS A 50 -0.91 5.09 6.02
N PHE A 51 -0.48 5.22 7.27
CA PHE A 51 -1.28 4.89 8.45
C PHE A 51 -2.58 5.73 8.59
N PHE A 52 -2.68 6.84 7.85
CA PHE A 52 -3.83 7.74 7.79
C PHE A 52 -4.49 7.75 6.39
N CYS A 53 -4.25 6.71 5.58
CA CYS A 53 -4.70 6.70 4.19
C CYS A 53 -6.22 6.54 4.11
N VAL A 54 -6.86 7.48 3.39
CA VAL A 54 -8.32 7.52 3.19
C VAL A 54 -8.87 6.31 2.41
N PHE A 55 -7.98 5.58 1.74
CA PHE A 55 -8.30 4.36 0.99
C PHE A 55 -8.04 3.08 1.80
N GLN A 56 -7.76 3.19 3.10
CA GLN A 56 -7.74 2.05 3.99
C GLN A 56 -9.16 1.58 4.30
N GLN A 57 -9.34 0.27 4.32
CA GLN A 57 -10.57 -0.37 4.76
C GLN A 57 -10.62 -0.44 6.28
N ALA A 58 -11.82 -0.55 6.85
CA ALA A 58 -11.99 -0.73 8.30
C ALA A 58 -11.16 -1.90 8.88
N ARG A 59 -10.97 -2.98 8.12
CA ARG A 59 -10.11 -4.11 8.54
C ARG A 59 -8.63 -3.74 8.67
N GLU A 60 -8.16 -2.81 7.83
CA GLU A 60 -6.78 -2.35 7.82
C GLU A 60 -6.54 -1.43 9.03
N TYR A 61 -7.51 -0.59 9.39
CA TYR A 61 -7.48 0.20 10.62
C TYR A 61 -7.55 -0.65 11.89
N ARG A 62 -8.36 -1.72 11.91
CA ARG A 62 -8.34 -2.69 13.03
C ARG A 62 -6.98 -3.36 13.19
N ARG A 63 -6.39 -3.83 12.09
CA ARG A 63 -5.03 -4.39 12.09
C ARG A 63 -4.00 -3.36 12.56
N LEU A 64 -4.12 -2.11 12.12
CA LEU A 64 -3.24 -1.01 12.55
C LEU A 64 -3.36 -0.76 14.05
N ARG A 65 -4.57 -0.78 14.63
CA ARG A 65 -4.79 -0.68 16.08
C ARG A 65 -4.09 -1.82 16.82
N ASP A 66 -4.31 -3.05 16.37
CA ASP A 66 -3.85 -4.26 17.06
C ASP A 66 -2.33 -4.42 16.99
N GLN A 67 -1.72 -4.06 15.85
CA GLN A 67 -0.28 -4.25 15.61
C GLN A 67 0.55 -2.99 15.89
N HIS A 68 -0.03 -1.80 15.73
CA HIS A 68 0.65 -0.51 15.81
C HIS A 68 -0.24 0.57 16.49
N PRO A 69 -0.58 0.40 17.78
CA PRO A 69 -1.55 1.25 18.47
C PRO A 69 -1.18 2.74 18.45
N CYS A 70 0.11 3.09 18.55
CA CYS A 70 0.51 4.50 18.46
C CYS A 70 0.25 5.10 17.07
N LEU A 71 0.45 4.34 15.99
CA LEU A 71 0.14 4.82 14.63
C LEU A 71 -1.37 4.96 14.43
N PHE A 72 -2.16 4.06 15.03
CA PHE A 72 -3.61 4.19 15.06
C PHE A 72 -4.06 5.47 15.78
N ALA A 73 -3.51 5.76 16.97
CA ALA A 73 -3.80 6.99 17.69
C ALA A 73 -3.45 8.25 16.87
N ARG A 74 -2.31 8.23 16.17
CA ARG A 74 -1.92 9.31 15.25
C ARG A 74 -2.89 9.44 14.06
N ALA A 75 -3.42 8.34 13.54
CA ALA A 75 -4.41 8.36 12.48
C ALA A 75 -5.71 9.03 12.93
N VAL A 76 -6.18 8.70 14.14
CA VAL A 76 -7.37 9.31 14.76
C VAL A 76 -7.15 10.82 14.96
N GLN A 77 -6.03 11.21 15.58
CA GLN A 77 -5.70 12.63 15.77
C GLN A 77 -5.64 13.39 14.44
N GLN A 78 -5.10 12.77 13.39
CA GLN A 78 -5.05 13.38 12.07
C GLN A 78 -6.46 13.59 11.47
N GLU A 79 -7.39 12.65 11.69
CA GLU A 79 -8.79 12.79 11.30
C GLU A 79 -9.47 13.95 12.04
N GLU A 80 -9.30 14.00 13.36
CA GLU A 80 -9.89 15.04 14.21
C GLU A 80 -9.43 16.44 13.80
N ARG A 81 -8.11 16.61 13.56
CA ARG A 81 -7.55 17.87 13.07
C ARG A 81 -8.16 18.28 11.74
N ARG A 82 -8.34 17.32 10.82
CA ARG A 82 -8.97 17.58 9.51
C ARG A 82 -10.43 17.99 9.66
N ILE A 83 -11.18 17.34 10.56
CA ILE A 83 -12.58 17.65 10.86
C ILE A 83 -12.70 19.05 11.48
N ALA A 84 -11.86 19.38 12.46
CA ALA A 84 -11.84 20.68 13.11
C ALA A 84 -11.57 21.80 12.10
N ALA A 85 -10.52 21.64 11.27
CA ALA A 85 -10.18 22.61 10.23
C ALA A 85 -11.28 22.76 9.16
N ALA A 86 -12.04 21.69 8.86
CA ALA A 86 -13.17 21.77 7.95
C ALA A 86 -14.32 22.59 8.55
N LYS A 87 -14.65 22.37 9.82
CA LYS A 87 -15.69 23.10 10.55
C LYS A 87 -15.37 24.59 10.65
N GLU A 88 -14.14 24.93 11.00
CA GLU A 88 -13.66 26.33 11.09
C GLU A 88 -13.83 27.05 9.74
N ARG A 89 -13.59 26.35 8.63
CA ARG A 89 -13.76 26.87 7.26
C ARG A 89 -15.20 26.84 6.76
N GLY A 90 -16.18 26.48 7.60
CA GLY A 90 -17.59 26.33 7.22
C GLY A 90 -17.84 25.21 6.21
N LYS A 91 -16.92 24.24 6.09
CA LYS A 91 -17.03 23.10 5.16
C LYS A 91 -17.58 21.86 5.87
N ARG A 92 -18.24 21.00 5.10
CA ARG A 92 -18.68 19.68 5.60
C ARG A 92 -17.47 18.84 6.00
N PRO A 93 -17.43 18.26 7.21
CA PRO A 93 -16.33 17.42 7.64
C PRO A 93 -16.28 16.14 6.80
N TYR A 94 -15.07 15.70 6.46
CA TYR A 94 -14.81 14.48 5.72
C TYR A 94 -14.19 13.43 6.65
N PHE A 95 -14.72 12.22 6.60
CA PHE A 95 -14.29 11.08 7.40
C PHE A 95 -13.67 10.01 6.50
N TRP A 96 -12.61 9.35 6.99
CA TRP A 96 -11.87 8.37 6.19
C TRP A 96 -12.73 7.16 5.81
N LEU A 97 -13.61 6.71 6.71
CA LEU A 97 -14.47 5.52 6.52
C LEU A 97 -15.96 5.85 6.37
N GLY A 98 -16.31 7.11 6.07
CA GLY A 98 -17.70 7.59 6.11
C GLY A 98 -18.24 7.84 7.53
N GLY A 99 -17.39 7.65 8.55
CA GLY A 99 -17.56 8.04 9.94
C GLY A 99 -16.20 8.02 10.64
N PRO A 100 -16.11 8.45 11.92
CA PRO A 100 -14.85 8.50 12.65
C PRO A 100 -14.15 7.13 12.61
N VAL A 101 -12.84 7.09 12.41
CA VAL A 101 -12.05 5.84 12.43
C VAL A 101 -12.19 5.12 13.75
N GLU A 102 -12.31 5.87 14.85
CA GLU A 102 -12.65 5.34 16.16
C GLU A 102 -14.04 4.66 16.20
N GLY A 103 -14.97 4.96 15.30
CA GLY A 103 -16.26 4.25 15.24
C GLY A 103 -16.16 2.82 14.69
N PHE A 104 -15.13 2.50 13.92
CA PHE A 104 -15.03 1.26 13.13
C PHE A 104 -14.19 0.15 13.78
N TRP A 105 -13.71 0.34 15.01
CA TRP A 105 -12.86 -0.64 15.72
C TRP A 105 -13.63 -1.80 16.34
N LYS A 106 -14.97 -1.72 16.41
CA LYS A 106 -15.80 -2.81 16.95
C LYS A 106 -15.51 -4.12 16.19
N PRO A 107 -15.42 -5.26 16.91
CA PRO A 107 -15.17 -6.55 16.28
C PRO A 107 -16.26 -6.84 15.24
N LEU A 108 -15.86 -7.41 14.11
CA LEU A 108 -16.81 -7.95 13.15
C LEU A 108 -17.56 -9.11 13.83
N THR A 109 -18.89 -9.13 13.72
CA THR A 109 -19.67 -10.32 14.08
C THR A 109 -19.25 -11.48 13.17
N LYS A 110 -19.37 -12.72 13.67
CA LYS A 110 -18.92 -13.94 12.98
C LYS A 110 -19.39 -13.99 11.52
N ASP A 111 -20.64 -13.60 11.26
CA ASP A 111 -21.26 -13.55 9.93
C ASP A 111 -20.54 -12.63 8.93
N LYS A 112 -19.84 -11.60 9.40
CA LYS A 112 -19.07 -10.67 8.55
C LYS A 112 -17.64 -11.16 8.31
N VAL A 113 -17.09 -11.99 9.19
CA VAL A 113 -15.76 -12.60 9.03
C VAL A 113 -15.80 -13.61 7.88
N ASP A 114 -16.85 -14.44 7.83
CA ASP A 114 -17.04 -15.46 6.80
C ASP A 114 -17.18 -14.86 5.38
N LYS A 115 -17.78 -13.67 5.27
CA LYS A 115 -17.84 -12.91 4.00
C LYS A 115 -16.54 -12.21 3.62
N ALA A 116 -15.70 -11.84 4.60
CA ALA A 116 -14.43 -11.14 4.35
C ALA A 116 -13.28 -12.10 4.00
N GLY A 117 -13.37 -13.36 4.43
CA GLY A 117 -12.37 -14.41 4.21
C GLY A 117 -12.46 -15.10 2.86
N LYS A 118 -12.73 -14.38 1.75
CA LYS A 118 -12.69 -15.02 0.43
C LYS A 118 -11.24 -15.33 0.08
N VAL A 119 -10.87 -16.61 0.20
CA VAL A 119 -9.58 -17.14 -0.28
C VAL A 119 -9.44 -16.78 -1.76
N ILE A 120 -8.49 -15.90 -2.08
CA ILE A 120 -8.11 -15.61 -3.46
C ILE A 120 -7.33 -16.85 -3.94
N LYS A 121 -7.98 -17.70 -4.74
CA LYS A 121 -7.30 -18.83 -5.39
C LYS A 121 -6.32 -18.24 -6.41
N ARG A 122 -5.01 -18.47 -6.21
CA ARG A 122 -4.00 -18.17 -7.23
C ARG A 122 -4.22 -19.12 -8.40
N SER A 123 -4.51 -18.56 -9.57
CA SER A 123 -4.72 -19.33 -10.79
C SER A 123 -3.40 -19.89 -11.30
N GLY A 124 -3.27 -21.23 -11.30
CA GLY A 124 -2.45 -22.06 -12.19
C GLY A 124 -0.96 -21.75 -12.33
N GLN A 125 -0.11 -22.76 -12.14
CA GLN A 125 1.27 -22.75 -12.64
C GLN A 125 1.26 -22.49 -14.14
N LYS A 126 1.64 -21.27 -14.55
CA LYS A 126 2.03 -20.97 -15.93
C LYS A 126 3.51 -21.25 -16.08
N GLU A 127 3.92 -21.69 -17.27
CA GLU A 127 5.32 -21.72 -17.68
C GLU A 127 5.73 -20.28 -17.99
N TRP A 128 6.64 -19.73 -17.19
CA TRP A 128 7.02 -18.31 -17.27
C TRP A 128 8.22 -18.16 -18.21
N VAL A 129 8.06 -17.36 -19.26
CA VAL A 129 9.15 -16.95 -20.13
C VAL A 129 9.46 -15.49 -19.80
N THR A 130 10.65 -15.22 -19.24
CA THR A 130 11.11 -13.85 -18.95
C THR A 130 11.23 -13.06 -20.27
N PRO A 131 10.46 -11.97 -20.48
CA PRO A 131 10.60 -11.18 -21.68
C PRO A 131 11.83 -10.27 -21.59
N GLY A 132 12.76 -10.38 -22.56
CA GLY A 132 13.68 -9.30 -22.96
C GLY A 132 14.83 -8.87 -22.02
N ARG A 133 14.67 -8.86 -20.70
CA ARG A 133 15.70 -8.66 -19.66
C ARG A 133 15.17 -9.26 -18.35
N SER A 134 16.02 -9.82 -17.49
CA SER A 134 15.55 -10.36 -16.20
C SER A 134 15.15 -9.23 -15.24
N LEU A 135 14.19 -9.46 -14.34
CA LEU A 135 13.83 -8.43 -13.34
C LEU A 135 15.02 -8.12 -12.42
N LEU A 136 15.98 -9.04 -12.23
CA LEU A 136 17.23 -8.72 -11.53
C LEU A 136 18.05 -7.67 -12.28
N GLU A 137 18.20 -7.78 -13.59
CA GLU A 137 18.94 -6.78 -14.37
C GLU A 137 18.29 -5.40 -14.21
N ILE A 138 16.95 -5.35 -14.26
CA ILE A 138 16.17 -4.13 -14.02
C ILE A 138 16.36 -3.57 -12.61
N VAL A 139 16.40 -4.42 -11.59
CA VAL A 139 16.55 -4.02 -10.18
C VAL A 139 17.99 -3.65 -9.82
N GLN A 140 18.97 -4.29 -10.46
CA GLN A 140 20.41 -4.07 -10.20
C GLN A 140 20.95 -2.81 -10.91
N ASP A 141 20.29 -2.35 -11.98
CA ASP A 141 20.59 -1.06 -12.61
C ASP A 141 20.30 0.14 -11.68
N ASP A 142 19.44 -0.04 -10.67
CA ASP A 142 19.18 0.96 -9.62
C ASP A 142 20.25 0.83 -8.52
N GLN A 143 21.48 1.31 -8.78
CA GLN A 143 22.54 1.41 -7.76
C GLN A 143 22.26 2.48 -6.69
N GLY A 144 21.00 2.64 -6.28
CA GLY A 144 20.64 3.45 -5.14
C GLY A 144 21.04 2.72 -3.87
N ASP A 145 22.01 3.29 -3.15
CA ASP A 145 22.41 3.01 -1.76
C ASP A 145 21.58 1.92 -1.08
N LEU A 146 22.19 0.77 -0.81
CA LEU A 146 21.60 -0.37 -0.07
C LEU A 146 20.60 0.13 0.98
N TRP A 147 19.30 0.07 0.64
CA TRP A 147 18.25 0.55 1.50
C TRP A 147 18.29 -0.26 2.79
N THR A 148 18.86 0.33 3.82
CA THR A 148 18.87 -0.26 5.14
C THR A 148 17.58 0.19 5.80
N PRO A 149 16.62 -0.71 6.10
CA PRO A 149 15.40 -0.31 6.78
C PRO A 149 15.79 0.44 8.07
N PRO A 150 15.28 1.66 8.30
CA PRO A 150 15.55 2.34 9.56
C PRO A 150 15.04 1.45 10.69
N ALA A 151 15.84 1.35 11.77
CA ALA A 151 15.44 0.58 12.94
C ALA A 151 14.02 0.98 13.36
N PRO A 152 13.15 0.03 13.73
CA PRO A 152 11.80 0.34 14.16
C PRO A 152 11.90 1.32 15.33
N ARG A 153 11.41 2.55 15.11
CA ARG A 153 11.39 3.53 16.19
C ARG A 153 10.51 2.98 17.31
N PRO A 154 10.99 2.96 18.57
CA PRO A 154 10.15 2.55 19.68
C PRO A 154 8.88 3.40 19.68
N CYS A 155 7.78 2.75 20.04
CA CYS A 155 6.49 3.37 20.19
C CYS A 155 6.55 4.47 21.27
N GLU A 156 6.77 5.73 20.87
CA GLU A 156 6.80 6.91 21.77
C GLU A 156 5.40 7.34 22.24
N CYS A 157 4.38 6.47 22.19
CA CYS A 157 3.14 6.79 22.87
C CYS A 157 3.33 6.54 24.37
N GLY A 158 3.53 7.63 25.12
CA GLY A 158 3.48 7.65 26.58
C GLY A 158 2.07 7.43 27.11
N LEU A 159 1.46 6.30 26.74
CA LEU A 159 0.23 5.74 27.31
C LEU A 159 0.60 4.50 28.12
#